data_AF-A0A935YT78-F1
#
_entry.id   AF-A0A935YT78-F1
#
_cell.length_a   1.000
_cell.length_b   1.000
_cell.length_c   1.000
_cell.angle_alpha   90.00
_cell.angle_beta   90.00
_cell.angle_gamma   90.00
#
_symmetry.space_group_name_H-M   'P 1'
#
loop_
_entity.id
_entity.type
_entity.pdbx_description
1 polymer ?
#
loop_
_entity_poly.entity_id
_entity_poly.type
_entity_poly.pdbx_seq_one_letter_code
_entity_poly.pdbx_strand_id
1 'polypeptide(L)'
;MTLELAVRIAEGILAFAIMQQSVEFIRGQHPEKYLAWLRLMLASFLLVGFMPVWMETGLLLIALILIKRFQGPYNGGSDTMTLLVLLCLWLSHIASMLFTHTKLWQEIALGYLAIQLILSYFQAGWVKVINPEWRSGKALENVFAFTAYPVSQSVRQWATNPALMFYMSWAVILFELIFPLTIFSTVALYIALFIAAVFHLANACLFGLNRFFWIWPAAYPILIWFQSRVF
;
A
#
# COMPACT_ATOMS: atom_id res chain seq x y z
N MET A 1 -17.46 11.11 -4.47
CA MET A 1 -17.61 9.71 -3.98
C MET A 1 -18.08 9.77 -2.54
N THR A 2 -19.02 8.94 -2.10
CA THR A 2 -19.44 8.93 -0.69
C THR A 2 -18.41 8.24 0.20
N LEU A 3 -18.45 8.51 1.51
CA LEU A 3 -17.53 7.91 2.47
C LEU A 3 -17.72 6.38 2.54
N GLU A 4 -18.98 5.95 2.57
CA GLU A 4 -19.37 4.54 2.68
C GLU A 4 -18.89 3.75 1.46
N LEU A 5 -19.01 4.34 0.26
CA LEU A 5 -18.51 3.71 -0.96
C LEU A 5 -16.99 3.62 -0.96
N ALA A 6 -16.30 4.68 -0.52
CA ALA A 6 -14.84 4.68 -0.44
C ALA A 6 -14.33 3.60 0.54
N VAL A 7 -14.93 3.50 1.72
CA VAL A 7 -14.65 2.45 2.71
C VAL A 7 -14.88 1.07 2.12
N ARG A 8 -16.03 0.82 1.50
CA ARG A 8 -16.36 -0.51 0.97
C ARG A 8 -15.41 -0.96 -0.15
N ILE A 9 -15.00 -0.05 -1.04
CA ILE A 9 -14.01 -0.36 -2.08
C ILE A 9 -12.64 -0.63 -1.44
N ALA A 10 -12.22 0.21 -0.48
CA ALA A 10 -10.96 0.05 0.23
C ALA A 10 -10.87 -1.30 0.98
N GLU A 11 -11.94 -1.69 1.69
CA GLU A 11 -12.07 -3.00 2.35
C GLU A 11 -11.98 -4.16 1.37
N GLY A 12 -12.63 -4.05 0.21
CA GLY A 12 -12.60 -5.09 -0.82
C GLY A 12 -11.18 -5.31 -1.37
N ILE A 13 -10.47 -4.22 -1.68
CA ILE A 13 -9.08 -4.30 -2.17
C ILE A 13 -8.14 -4.76 -1.06
N LEU A 14 -8.30 -4.28 0.18
CA LEU A 14 -7.53 -4.71 1.35
C LEU A 14 -7.72 -6.22 1.60
N ALA A 15 -8.96 -6.70 1.58
CA ALA A 15 -9.28 -8.10 1.73
C ALA A 15 -8.56 -8.94 0.68
N PHE A 16 -8.62 -8.55 -0.58
CA PHE A 16 -7.89 -9.22 -1.66
C PHE A 16 -6.37 -9.22 -1.44
N ALA A 17 -5.80 -8.09 -1.04
CA ALA A 17 -4.38 -7.97 -0.73
C ALA A 17 -3.96 -8.93 0.41
N ILE A 18 -4.75 -8.98 1.49
CA ILE A 18 -4.51 -9.88 2.61
C ILE A 18 -4.67 -11.35 2.19
N MET A 19 -5.63 -11.68 1.34
CA MET A 19 -5.80 -13.03 0.80
C MET A 19 -4.54 -13.46 0.02
N GLN A 20 -4.06 -12.62 -0.91
CA GLN A 20 -2.84 -12.88 -1.67
C GLN A 20 -1.63 -13.10 -0.76
N GLN A 21 -1.43 -12.23 0.25
CA GLN A 21 -0.35 -12.38 1.24
C GLN A 21 -0.47 -13.69 2.04
N SER A 22 -1.70 -14.10 2.36
CA SER A 22 -1.94 -15.29 3.19
C SER A 22 -1.64 -16.58 2.43
N VAL A 23 -1.85 -16.61 1.11
CA VAL A 23 -1.46 -17.77 0.27
C VAL A 23 0.02 -18.08 0.37
N GLU A 24 0.88 -17.08 0.54
CA GLU A 24 2.32 -17.26 0.72
C GLU A 24 2.63 -18.06 2.00
N PHE A 25 1.88 -17.80 3.08
CA PHE A 25 2.07 -18.47 4.37
C PHE A 25 1.41 -19.85 4.45
N ILE A 26 0.51 -20.23 3.53
CA ILE A 26 -0.06 -21.60 3.48
C ILE A 26 1.06 -22.64 3.27
N ARG A 27 2.10 -22.27 2.52
CA ARG A 27 3.29 -23.10 2.27
C ARG A 27 4.33 -23.01 3.39
N GLY A 28 4.09 -22.20 4.42
CA GLY A 28 4.97 -22.01 5.57
C GLY A 28 4.90 -23.13 6.61
N GLN A 29 5.71 -23.00 7.67
CA GLN A 29 5.73 -23.92 8.81
C GLN A 29 4.67 -23.54 9.85
N HIS A 30 4.59 -24.30 10.94
CA HIS A 30 3.75 -23.95 12.10
C HIS A 30 4.48 -22.91 12.97
N PRO A 31 3.80 -21.86 13.48
CA PRO A 31 2.36 -21.61 13.46
C PRO A 31 1.82 -20.78 12.26
N GLU A 32 2.69 -20.32 11.36
CA GLU A 32 2.35 -19.37 10.28
C GLU A 32 1.25 -19.91 9.36
N LYS A 33 1.27 -21.22 9.08
CA LYS A 33 0.26 -21.90 8.26
C LYS A 33 -1.16 -21.80 8.82
N TYR A 34 -1.34 -21.92 10.14
CA TYR A 34 -2.68 -21.82 10.74
C TYR A 34 -3.20 -20.38 10.72
N LEU A 35 -2.32 -19.43 11.02
CA LEU A 35 -2.64 -18.00 10.93
C LEU A 35 -2.99 -17.61 9.50
N ALA A 36 -2.35 -18.21 8.49
CA ALA A 36 -2.66 -17.99 7.08
C ALA A 36 -4.09 -18.39 6.73
N TRP A 37 -4.53 -19.59 7.13
CA TRP A 37 -5.89 -20.06 6.89
C TRP A 37 -6.94 -19.21 7.61
N LEU A 38 -6.66 -18.82 8.86
CA LEU A 38 -7.54 -17.92 9.59
C LEU A 38 -7.63 -16.54 8.93
N ARG A 39 -6.51 -15.95 8.50
CA ARG A 39 -6.50 -14.69 7.74
C ARG A 39 -7.29 -14.80 6.44
N LEU A 40 -7.15 -15.89 5.69
CA LEU A 40 -7.91 -16.13 4.46
C LEU A 40 -9.41 -16.16 4.71
N MET A 41 -9.84 -16.85 5.77
CA MET A 41 -11.25 -16.92 6.15
C MET A 41 -11.79 -15.53 6.48
N LEU A 42 -11.11 -14.79 7.36
CA LEU A 42 -11.53 -13.44 7.79
C LEU A 42 -11.53 -12.46 6.61
N ALA A 43 -10.50 -12.49 5.76
CA ALA A 43 -10.42 -11.64 4.59
C ALA A 43 -11.51 -11.99 3.56
N SER A 44 -11.88 -13.27 3.41
CA SER A 44 -12.99 -13.67 2.53
C SER A 44 -14.33 -13.12 3.01
N PHE A 45 -14.58 -13.13 4.33
CA PHE A 45 -15.76 -12.48 4.90
C PHE A 45 -15.74 -10.96 4.75
N LEU A 46 -14.57 -10.33 4.94
CA LEU A 46 -14.40 -8.90 4.70
C LEU A 46 -14.65 -8.53 3.22
N LEU A 47 -14.23 -9.38 2.27
CA LEU A 47 -14.42 -9.18 0.83
C LEU A 47 -15.90 -9.12 0.42
N VAL A 48 -16.77 -9.84 1.13
CA VAL A 48 -18.23 -9.79 0.90
C VAL A 48 -18.95 -8.78 1.80
N GLY A 49 -18.22 -8.03 2.63
CA GLY A 49 -18.78 -7.02 3.53
C GLY A 49 -19.48 -7.61 4.75
N PHE A 50 -19.19 -8.86 5.10
CA PHE A 50 -19.81 -9.51 6.25
C PHE A 50 -19.18 -8.99 7.55
N MET A 51 -19.96 -8.22 8.31
CA MET A 51 -19.59 -7.71 9.63
C MET A 51 -18.16 -7.11 9.71
N PRO A 52 -17.84 -6.07 8.90
CA PRO A 52 -16.45 -5.64 8.65
C PRO A 52 -15.61 -5.40 9.91
N VAL A 53 -16.17 -4.68 10.90
CA VAL A 53 -15.48 -4.37 12.16
C VAL A 53 -14.92 -5.61 12.88
N TRP A 54 -15.65 -6.72 12.87
CA TRP A 54 -15.23 -7.95 13.53
C TRP A 54 -14.17 -8.69 12.71
N MET A 55 -14.30 -8.67 11.38
CA MET A 55 -13.30 -9.26 10.48
C MET A 55 -11.98 -8.50 10.58
N GLU A 56 -12.04 -7.17 10.55
CA GLU A 56 -10.88 -6.29 10.71
C GLU A 56 -10.24 -6.43 12.09
N THR A 57 -11.03 -6.56 13.15
CA THR A 57 -10.52 -6.83 14.51
C THR A 57 -9.69 -8.12 14.51
N GLY A 58 -10.22 -9.21 13.96
CA GLY A 58 -9.50 -10.48 13.87
C GLY A 58 -8.24 -10.36 13.02
N LEU A 59 -8.31 -9.67 11.89
CA LEU A 59 -7.16 -9.42 11.01
C LEU A 59 -6.07 -8.58 11.69
N LEU A 60 -6.44 -7.56 12.47
CA LEU A 60 -5.52 -6.73 13.25
C LEU A 60 -4.80 -7.55 14.32
N LEU A 61 -5.55 -8.36 15.07
CA LEU A 61 -4.97 -9.23 16.10
C LEU A 61 -3.95 -10.19 15.49
N ILE A 62 -4.27 -10.80 14.34
CA ILE A 62 -3.31 -11.68 13.66
C ILE A 62 -2.11 -10.88 13.14
N ALA A 63 -2.32 -9.68 12.59
CA ALA A 63 -1.22 -8.84 12.12
C ALA A 63 -0.27 -8.47 13.26
N LEU A 64 -0.77 -8.13 14.46
CA LEU A 64 0.04 -7.90 15.65
C LEU A 64 0.83 -9.15 16.10
N ILE A 65 0.21 -10.33 16.04
CA ILE A 65 0.89 -11.60 16.31
C ILE A 65 2.04 -11.81 15.32
N LEU A 66 1.81 -11.54 14.02
CA LEU A 66 2.83 -11.70 12.98
C LEU A 66 3.97 -10.69 13.13
N ILE A 67 3.69 -9.43 13.47
CA ILE A 67 4.74 -8.44 13.78
C ILE A 67 5.60 -8.95 14.93
N LYS A 68 4.98 -9.42 16.03
CA LYS A 68 5.73 -9.96 17.17
C LYS A 68 6.56 -11.18 16.76
N ARG A 69 5.98 -12.08 15.96
CA ARG A 69 6.62 -13.31 15.48
C ARG A 69 7.85 -13.04 14.61
N PHE A 70 7.77 -12.05 13.72
CA PHE A 70 8.85 -11.66 12.80
C PHE A 70 9.72 -10.52 13.33
N GLN A 71 9.50 -10.07 14.58
CA GLN A 71 10.21 -8.96 15.22
C GLN A 71 10.15 -7.65 14.41
N GLY A 72 9.04 -7.43 13.70
CA GLY A 72 8.83 -6.28 12.83
C GLY A 72 8.00 -6.64 11.59
N PRO A 73 7.78 -5.67 10.69
CA PRO A 73 7.13 -5.91 9.40
C PRO A 73 8.00 -6.82 8.53
N TYR A 74 7.50 -8.02 8.23
CA TYR A 74 8.25 -9.06 7.49
C TYR A 74 8.64 -8.61 6.09
N ASN A 75 7.76 -7.89 5.40
CA ASN A 75 7.97 -7.37 4.05
C ASN A 75 8.10 -5.83 4.01
N GLY A 76 8.55 -5.24 5.12
CA GLY A 76 8.81 -3.81 5.24
C GLY A 76 7.58 -2.96 4.93
N GLY A 77 7.71 -2.06 3.94
CA GLY A 77 6.71 -1.03 3.61
C GLY A 77 5.32 -1.57 3.23
N SER A 78 5.23 -2.76 2.63
CA SER A 78 3.93 -3.35 2.27
C SER A 78 3.13 -3.81 3.49
N ASP A 79 3.80 -4.38 4.48
CA ASP A 79 3.19 -4.81 5.74
C ASP A 79 2.81 -3.59 6.61
N THR A 80 3.64 -2.54 6.63
CA THR A 80 3.29 -1.28 7.32
C THR A 80 2.09 -0.60 6.69
N MET A 81 2.02 -0.57 5.34
CA MET A 81 0.85 -0.05 4.62
C MET A 81 -0.39 -0.92 4.89
N THR A 82 -0.24 -2.25 4.96
CA THR A 82 -1.34 -3.17 5.31
C THR A 82 -1.93 -2.85 6.68
N LEU A 83 -1.07 -2.69 7.68
CA LEU A 83 -1.47 -2.31 9.03
C LEU A 83 -2.14 -0.95 9.07
N LEU A 84 -1.59 0.04 8.36
CA LEU A 84 -2.13 1.40 8.33
C LEU A 84 -3.54 1.43 7.73
N VAL A 85 -3.75 0.83 6.55
CA VAL A 85 -5.07 0.78 5.90
C VAL A 85 -6.06 0.05 6.80
N LEU A 86 -5.68 -1.13 7.29
CA LEU A 86 -6.53 -1.96 8.15
C LEU A 86 -6.90 -1.24 9.46
N LEU A 87 -5.94 -0.58 10.10
CA LEU A 87 -6.16 0.16 11.34
C LEU A 87 -7.11 1.35 11.13
N CYS A 88 -6.94 2.12 10.06
CA CYS A 88 -7.79 3.28 9.80
C CYS A 88 -9.23 2.88 9.42
N LEU A 89 -9.40 1.81 8.64
CA LEU A 89 -10.74 1.27 8.35
C LEU A 89 -11.41 0.76 9.64
N TRP A 90 -10.68 -0.01 10.45
CA TRP A 90 -11.18 -0.48 11.75
C TRP A 90 -11.55 0.66 12.69
N LEU A 91 -10.69 1.68 12.82
CA LEU A 91 -10.98 2.87 13.63
C LEU A 91 -12.23 3.61 13.14
N SER A 92 -12.48 3.62 11.83
CA SER A 92 -13.69 4.24 11.26
C SER A 92 -14.97 3.50 11.69
N HIS A 93 -14.95 2.16 11.77
CA HIS A 93 -16.10 1.39 12.26
C HIS A 93 -16.26 1.49 13.78
N ILE A 94 -15.16 1.43 14.53
CA ILE A 94 -15.19 1.60 15.99
C ILE A 94 -15.72 2.98 16.35
N ALA A 95 -15.33 4.01 15.60
CA ALA A 95 -15.83 5.36 15.80
C ALA A 95 -17.35 5.47 15.69
N SER A 96 -17.97 4.73 14.75
CA SER A 96 -19.44 4.68 14.65
C SER A 96 -20.13 3.97 15.80
N MET A 97 -19.43 3.08 16.52
CA MET A 97 -20.00 2.32 17.62
C MET A 97 -19.88 3.04 18.97
N LEU A 98 -18.79 3.79 19.19
CA LEU A 98 -18.42 4.29 20.53
C LEU A 98 -18.69 5.77 20.78
N PHE A 99 -18.82 6.61 19.74
CA PHE A 99 -18.87 8.07 19.93
C PHE A 99 -20.19 8.69 19.45
N THR A 100 -20.62 9.76 20.12
CA THR A 100 -21.83 10.53 19.75
C THR A 100 -21.65 11.32 18.43
N HIS A 101 -20.42 11.74 18.10
CA HIS A 101 -20.06 12.41 16.84
C HIS A 101 -19.40 11.43 15.86
N THR A 102 -20.08 10.31 15.58
CA THR A 102 -19.60 9.18 14.78
C THR A 102 -18.92 9.61 13.47
N LYS A 103 -19.56 10.50 12.70
CA LYS A 103 -19.08 10.93 11.39
C LYS A 103 -17.75 11.69 11.46
N LEU A 104 -17.58 12.59 12.42
CA LEU A 104 -16.33 13.35 12.56
C LEU A 104 -15.13 12.43 12.81
N TRP A 105 -15.29 11.46 13.72
CA TRP A 105 -14.23 10.51 14.06
C TRP A 105 -13.89 9.56 12.91
N GLN A 106 -14.89 9.16 12.12
CA GLN A 106 -14.67 8.44 10.87
C GLN A 106 -13.84 9.24 9.87
N GLU A 107 -14.24 10.51 9.66
CA GLU A 107 -13.53 11.42 8.75
C GLU A 107 -12.08 11.65 9.20
N ILE A 108 -11.82 11.73 10.51
CA ILE A 108 -10.47 11.86 11.06
C ILE A 108 -9.64 10.60 10.82
N ALA A 109 -10.16 9.41 11.13
CA ALA A 109 -9.43 8.15 10.94
C ALA A 109 -9.04 7.92 9.47
N LEU A 110 -9.97 8.22 8.55
CA LEU A 110 -9.77 8.03 7.11
C LEU A 110 -9.00 9.19 6.47
N GLY A 111 -9.16 10.41 6.96
CA GLY A 111 -8.32 11.54 6.58
C GLY A 111 -6.86 11.34 6.97
N TYR A 112 -6.61 10.73 8.13
CA TYR A 112 -5.26 10.30 8.53
C TYR A 112 -4.66 9.32 7.51
N LEU A 113 -5.41 8.32 7.06
CA LEU A 113 -4.95 7.40 6.01
C LEU A 113 -4.60 8.14 4.70
N ALA A 114 -5.46 9.07 4.26
CA ALA A 114 -5.21 9.86 3.05
C ALA A 114 -3.93 10.70 3.14
N ILE A 115 -3.71 11.38 4.27
CA ILE A 115 -2.50 12.17 4.53
C ILE A 115 -1.27 11.26 4.57
N GLN A 116 -1.35 10.11 5.24
CA GLN A 116 -0.23 9.15 5.29
C GLN A 116 0.12 8.59 3.91
N LEU A 117 -0.87 8.36 3.03
CA LEU A 117 -0.60 7.95 1.64
C LEU A 117 0.17 9.04 0.87
N ILE A 118 -0.26 10.30 0.98
CA ILE A 118 0.43 11.44 0.36
C ILE A 118 1.87 11.54 0.88
N LEU A 119 2.04 11.49 2.21
CA LEU A 119 3.35 11.59 2.86
C LEU A 119 4.26 10.42 2.50
N SER A 120 3.71 9.21 2.33
CA SER A 120 4.48 8.02 1.95
C SER A 120 5.15 8.20 0.59
N TYR A 121 4.45 8.74 -0.41
CA TYR A 121 5.08 9.07 -1.69
C TYR A 121 6.09 10.21 -1.55
N PHE A 122 5.71 11.31 -0.89
CA PHE A 122 6.61 12.46 -0.73
C PHE A 122 7.92 12.10 -0.02
N GLN A 123 7.83 11.38 1.10
CA GLN A 123 8.99 10.95 1.87
C GLN A 123 9.87 9.99 1.08
N ALA A 124 9.27 9.10 0.28
CA ALA A 124 10.02 8.24 -0.63
C ALA A 124 10.83 9.05 -1.65
N GLY A 125 10.24 10.10 -2.24
CA GLY A 125 10.94 11.00 -3.17
C GLY A 125 12.01 11.83 -2.48
N TRP A 126 11.71 12.34 -1.29
CA TRP A 126 12.63 13.13 -0.48
C TRP A 126 13.90 12.35 -0.13
N VAL A 127 13.75 11.10 0.36
CA VAL A 127 14.88 10.22 0.66
C VAL A 127 15.74 9.93 -0.59
N LYS A 128 15.11 9.81 -1.76
CA LYS A 128 15.83 9.60 -3.02
C LYS A 128 16.56 10.85 -3.50
N VAL A 129 16.04 12.06 -3.27
CA VAL A 129 16.77 13.30 -3.60
C VAL A 129 18.01 13.48 -2.72
N ILE A 130 17.90 13.25 -1.42
CA ILE A 130 19.04 13.45 -0.52
C ILE A 130 20.16 12.43 -0.78
N ASN A 131 19.81 11.22 -1.24
CA ASN A 131 20.76 10.15 -1.51
C ASN A 131 21.46 10.34 -2.88
N PRO A 132 22.80 10.53 -2.92
CA PRO A 132 23.54 10.70 -4.17
C PRO A 132 23.40 9.54 -5.16
N GLU A 133 23.24 8.30 -4.69
CA GLU A 133 23.14 7.12 -5.58
C GLU A 133 21.82 7.09 -6.35
N TRP A 134 20.74 7.59 -5.75
CA TRP A 134 19.48 7.77 -6.46
C TRP A 134 19.60 8.89 -7.50
N ARG A 135 20.21 10.03 -7.14
CA ARG A 135 20.41 11.15 -8.07
C ARG A 135 21.31 10.80 -9.26
N SER A 136 22.29 9.92 -9.09
CA SER A 136 23.14 9.45 -10.18
C SER A 136 22.53 8.30 -11.00
N GLY A 137 21.42 7.71 -10.54
CA GLY A 137 20.83 6.50 -11.12
C GLY A 137 21.47 5.19 -10.67
N LYS A 138 22.56 5.25 -9.90
CA LYS A 138 23.30 4.06 -9.43
C LYS A 138 22.46 3.15 -8.54
N ALA A 139 21.61 3.71 -7.69
CA ALA A 139 20.70 2.93 -6.87
C ALA A 139 19.73 2.10 -7.73
N LEU A 140 19.15 2.70 -8.77
CA LEU A 140 18.24 2.02 -9.68
C LEU A 140 18.97 0.97 -10.54
N GLU A 141 20.18 1.29 -11.02
CA GLU A 141 21.07 0.34 -11.69
C GLU A 141 21.25 -0.93 -10.85
N ASN A 142 21.55 -0.78 -9.56
CA ASN A 142 21.73 -1.91 -8.63
C ASN A 142 20.43 -2.73 -8.48
N VAL A 143 19.25 -2.10 -8.44
CA VAL A 143 17.97 -2.81 -8.40
C VAL A 143 17.80 -3.71 -9.63
N PHE A 144 18.05 -3.17 -10.83
CA PHE A 144 17.94 -3.95 -12.07
C PHE A 144 19.05 -5.00 -12.20
N ALA A 145 20.27 -4.73 -11.76
CA ALA A 145 21.40 -5.65 -11.90
C ALA A 145 21.31 -6.85 -10.94
N PHE A 146 20.89 -6.62 -9.69
CA PHE A 146 21.01 -7.61 -8.61
C PHE A 146 19.69 -8.27 -8.19
N THR A 147 18.56 -7.90 -8.78
CA THR A 147 17.30 -8.58 -8.47
C THR A 147 17.38 -10.08 -8.75
N ALA A 148 17.06 -10.90 -7.75
CA ALA A 148 17.07 -12.36 -7.85
C ALA A 148 15.84 -12.92 -8.59
N TYR A 149 14.87 -12.07 -8.94
CA TYR A 149 13.60 -12.52 -9.52
C TYR A 149 13.81 -13.00 -10.97
N PRO A 150 13.45 -14.25 -11.34
CA PRO A 150 13.79 -14.81 -12.65
C PRO A 150 13.26 -14.02 -13.86
N VAL A 151 12.05 -13.47 -13.75
CA VAL A 151 11.42 -12.67 -14.82
C VAL A 151 12.18 -11.38 -15.10
N SER A 152 12.97 -10.89 -14.14
CA SER A 152 13.80 -9.69 -14.31
C SER A 152 14.98 -9.88 -15.27
N GLN A 153 15.35 -11.13 -15.62
CA GLN A 153 16.53 -11.42 -16.42
C GLN A 153 16.56 -10.64 -17.74
N SER A 154 15.41 -10.51 -18.40
CA SER A 154 15.28 -9.78 -19.67
C SER A 154 15.44 -8.26 -19.53
N VAL A 155 15.25 -7.69 -18.35
CA VAL A 155 15.41 -6.24 -18.09
C VAL A 155 16.72 -5.88 -17.42
N ARG A 156 17.55 -6.86 -17.01
CA ARG A 156 18.89 -6.60 -16.42
C ARG A 156 19.80 -5.80 -17.34
N GLN A 157 19.66 -5.99 -18.66
CA GLN A 157 20.46 -5.25 -19.63
C GLN A 157 20.18 -3.74 -19.63
N TRP A 158 19.04 -3.30 -19.08
CA TRP A 158 18.79 -1.85 -18.93
C TRP A 158 19.77 -1.21 -17.95
N ALA A 159 20.27 -1.96 -16.97
CA ALA A 159 21.28 -1.49 -16.02
C ALA A 159 22.61 -1.13 -16.72
N THR A 160 22.89 -1.64 -17.92
CA THR A 160 24.12 -1.29 -18.66
C THR A 160 24.03 0.07 -19.37
N ASN A 161 22.88 0.77 -19.29
CA ASN A 161 22.70 2.10 -19.86
C ASN A 161 22.56 3.16 -18.74
N PRO A 162 23.65 3.87 -18.37
CA PRO A 162 23.63 4.85 -17.29
C PRO A 162 22.66 6.01 -17.52
N ALA A 163 22.50 6.46 -18.78
CA ALA A 163 21.58 7.54 -19.11
C ALA A 163 20.13 7.13 -18.86
N LEU A 164 19.76 5.90 -19.26
CA LEU A 164 18.42 5.35 -18.98
C LEU A 164 18.15 5.27 -17.48
N MET A 165 19.09 4.74 -16.68
CA MET A 165 18.95 4.65 -15.23
C MET A 165 18.84 6.02 -14.56
N PHE A 166 19.61 7.00 -15.04
CA PHE A 166 19.50 8.38 -14.58
C PHE A 166 18.10 8.96 -14.82
N TYR A 167 17.59 8.90 -16.06
CA TYR A 167 16.28 9.46 -16.40
C TYR A 167 15.14 8.74 -15.68
N MET A 168 15.18 7.41 -15.60
CA MET A 168 14.18 6.63 -14.87
C MET A 168 14.19 6.96 -13.37
N SER A 169 15.37 7.10 -12.77
CA SER A 169 15.50 7.49 -11.37
C SER A 169 14.89 8.86 -11.09
N TRP A 170 15.24 9.87 -11.91
CA TRP A 170 14.69 11.22 -11.77
C TRP A 170 13.18 11.28 -12.06
N ALA A 171 12.66 10.47 -12.99
CA ALA A 171 11.23 10.37 -13.22
C ALA A 171 10.48 9.89 -11.96
N VAL A 172 10.99 8.86 -11.28
CA VAL A 172 10.41 8.37 -10.01
C VAL A 172 10.51 9.44 -8.92
N ILE A 173 11.68 10.07 -8.77
CA ILE A 173 11.92 11.12 -7.78
C ILE A 173 10.93 12.28 -7.94
N LEU A 174 10.84 12.83 -9.15
CA LEU A 174 9.99 13.99 -9.43
C LEU A 174 8.52 13.66 -9.25
N PHE A 175 8.09 12.47 -9.70
CA PHE A 175 6.73 11.99 -9.49
C PHE A 175 6.38 11.94 -7.99
N GLU A 176 7.22 11.29 -7.20
CA GLU A 176 7.03 11.12 -5.76
C GLU A 176 6.98 12.47 -5.01
N LEU A 177 7.85 13.42 -5.37
CA LEU A 177 7.87 14.76 -4.78
C LEU A 177 6.69 15.63 -5.17
N ILE A 178 6.18 15.50 -6.41
CA ILE A 178 5.05 16.28 -6.92
C ILE A 178 3.72 15.66 -6.49
N PHE A 179 3.68 14.37 -6.11
CA PHE A 179 2.45 13.66 -5.73
C PHE A 179 1.55 14.42 -4.75
N PRO A 180 2.04 15.09 -3.67
CA PRO A 180 1.19 15.88 -2.78
C PRO A 180 0.41 16.99 -3.47
N LEU A 181 0.97 17.60 -4.52
CA LEU A 181 0.32 18.68 -5.26
C LEU A 181 -0.84 18.19 -6.12
N THR A 182 -0.93 16.89 -6.37
CA THR A 182 -2.01 16.31 -7.17
C THR A 182 -3.37 16.45 -6.49
N ILE A 183 -3.40 16.63 -5.17
CA ILE A 183 -4.66 16.81 -4.41
C ILE A 183 -5.43 18.08 -4.81
N PHE A 184 -4.76 19.07 -5.42
CA PHE A 184 -5.42 20.32 -5.84
C PHE A 184 -6.16 20.22 -7.17
N SER A 185 -6.05 19.10 -7.90
CA SER A 185 -6.77 18.89 -9.15
C SER A 185 -7.24 17.45 -9.24
N THR A 186 -8.55 17.25 -9.41
CA THR A 186 -9.14 15.92 -9.55
C THR A 186 -8.49 15.15 -10.69
N VAL A 187 -8.33 15.78 -11.86
CA VAL A 187 -7.68 15.14 -13.02
C VAL A 187 -6.23 14.74 -12.70
N ALA A 188 -5.48 15.63 -12.05
CA ALA A 188 -4.09 15.34 -11.67
C ALA A 188 -4.00 14.17 -10.67
N LEU A 189 -4.90 14.13 -9.68
CA LEU A 189 -4.96 13.04 -8.71
C LEU A 189 -5.23 11.68 -9.38
N TYR A 190 -6.24 11.58 -10.24
CA TYR A 190 -6.55 10.32 -10.94
C TYR A 190 -5.39 9.85 -11.83
N ILE A 191 -4.76 10.76 -12.56
CA ILE A 191 -3.57 10.44 -13.38
C ILE A 191 -2.43 9.95 -12.49
N ALA A 192 -2.15 10.64 -11.38
CA ALA A 192 -1.09 10.26 -10.47
C ALA A 192 -1.34 8.92 -9.79
N LEU A 193 -2.57 8.64 -9.36
CA LEU A 193 -2.95 7.34 -8.81
C LEU A 193 -2.82 6.21 -9.84
N PHE A 194 -3.17 6.47 -11.10
CA PHE A 194 -2.97 5.51 -12.17
C PHE A 194 -1.48 5.23 -12.41
N ILE A 195 -0.65 6.28 -12.51
CA ILE A 195 0.81 6.14 -12.65
C ILE A 195 1.41 5.37 -11.46
N ALA A 196 0.98 5.68 -10.23
CA ALA A 196 1.44 4.98 -9.03
C ALA A 196 1.04 3.49 -9.03
N ALA A 197 -0.20 3.16 -9.44
CA ALA A 197 -0.63 1.78 -9.59
C ALA A 197 0.21 1.04 -10.64
N VAL A 198 0.46 1.65 -11.80
CA VAL A 198 1.31 1.07 -12.85
C VAL A 198 2.74 0.90 -12.37
N PHE A 199 3.29 1.84 -11.59
CA PHE A 199 4.61 1.72 -10.98
C PHE A 199 4.68 0.52 -10.02
N HIS A 200 3.71 0.37 -9.11
CA HIS A 200 3.65 -0.79 -8.21
C HIS A 200 3.43 -2.10 -8.96
N LEU A 201 2.64 -2.10 -10.03
CA LEU A 201 2.47 -3.26 -10.91
C LEU A 201 3.77 -3.64 -11.61
N ALA A 202 4.49 -2.65 -12.17
CA ALA A 202 5.79 -2.87 -12.78
C ALA A 202 6.78 -3.46 -11.77
N ASN A 203 6.78 -2.97 -10.52
CA ASN A 203 7.62 -3.54 -9.45
C ASN A 203 7.24 -4.99 -9.10
N ALA A 204 5.95 -5.32 -9.09
CA ALA A 204 5.50 -6.70 -8.92
C ALA A 204 5.94 -7.60 -10.08
N CYS A 205 5.73 -7.16 -11.33
CA CYS A 205 6.06 -7.93 -12.53
C CYS A 205 7.56 -8.07 -12.77
N LEU A 206 8.35 -7.03 -12.52
CA LEU A 206 9.78 -6.98 -12.81
C LEU A 206 10.64 -7.46 -11.65
N PHE A 207 10.22 -7.22 -10.40
CA PHE A 207 11.04 -7.48 -9.21
C PHE A 207 10.41 -8.46 -8.22
N GLY A 208 9.22 -8.99 -8.51
CA GLY A 208 8.53 -9.93 -7.62
C GLY A 208 7.99 -9.28 -6.34
N LEU A 209 7.86 -7.95 -6.31
CA LEU A 209 7.34 -7.19 -5.17
C LEU A 209 5.80 -7.25 -5.08
N ASN A 210 5.24 -8.47 -5.13
CA ASN A 210 3.81 -8.71 -5.31
C ASN A 210 2.95 -8.08 -4.20
N ARG A 211 3.42 -8.14 -2.94
CA ARG A 211 2.70 -7.57 -1.78
C ARG A 211 2.53 -6.05 -1.85
N PHE A 212 3.38 -5.35 -2.60
CA PHE A 212 3.28 -3.91 -2.79
C PHE A 212 2.15 -3.53 -3.76
N PHE A 213 1.73 -4.40 -4.68
CA PHE A 213 0.79 -3.96 -5.70
C PHE A 213 -0.59 -3.65 -5.13
N TRP A 214 -1.28 -4.60 -4.50
CA TRP A 214 -2.69 -4.41 -4.12
C TRP A 214 -2.88 -3.51 -2.90
N ILE A 215 -1.92 -3.47 -1.99
CA ILE A 215 -2.11 -2.76 -0.74
C ILE A 215 -2.11 -1.24 -0.91
N TRP A 216 -1.37 -0.70 -1.89
CA TRP A 216 -1.34 0.74 -2.13
C TRP A 216 -2.65 1.26 -2.74
N PRO A 217 -3.21 0.65 -3.81
CA PRO A 217 -4.55 0.93 -4.31
C PRO A 217 -5.66 0.79 -3.28
N ALA A 218 -5.49 -0.03 -2.24
CA ALA A 218 -6.50 -0.14 -1.17
C ALA A 218 -6.74 1.21 -0.45
N ALA A 219 -5.76 2.10 -0.41
CA ALA A 219 -5.91 3.44 0.16
C ALA A 219 -6.44 4.49 -0.83
N TYR A 220 -6.49 4.20 -2.12
CA TYR A 220 -6.84 5.19 -3.16
C TYR A 220 -8.28 5.68 -3.06
N PRO A 221 -9.30 4.82 -2.81
CA PRO A 221 -10.66 5.29 -2.61
C PRO A 221 -10.74 6.32 -1.47
N ILE A 222 -10.01 6.09 -0.38
CA ILE A 222 -10.01 7.01 0.76
C ILE A 222 -9.40 8.36 0.39
N LEU A 223 -8.31 8.38 -0.39
CA LEU A 223 -7.71 9.64 -0.85
C LEU A 223 -8.63 10.42 -1.82
N ILE A 224 -9.31 9.72 -2.73
CA ILE A 224 -10.27 10.33 -3.66
C ILE A 224 -11.46 10.91 -2.90
N TRP A 225 -11.99 10.19 -1.91
CA TRP A 225 -13.02 10.72 -1.02
C TRP A 225 -12.52 11.96 -0.27
N PHE A 226 -11.33 11.87 0.32
CA PHE A 226 -10.73 12.94 1.10
C PHE A 226 -10.57 14.23 0.27
N GLN A 227 -10.13 14.12 -1.00
CA GLN A 227 -10.09 15.27 -1.92
C GLN A 227 -11.46 15.95 -2.01
N SER A 228 -12.51 15.18 -2.31
CA SER A 228 -13.88 15.71 -2.46
C SER A 228 -14.51 16.22 -1.16
N ARG A 229 -13.91 15.88 -0.01
CA ARG A 229 -14.36 16.34 1.31
C ARG A 229 -13.75 17.69 1.69
N VAL A 230 -12.54 17.97 1.21
CA VAL A 230 -11.73 19.14 1.55
C VAL A 230 -11.84 20.25 0.51
N PHE A 231 -11.97 19.90 -0.77
CA PHE A 231 -12.07 20.82 -1.92
C PHE A 231 -13.42 20.69 -2.60
#